data_AF-A0A5N9GHC2-F1
#
_entry.id   AF-A0A5N9GHC2-F1
#
_cell.length_a   1.000
_cell.length_b   1.000
_cell.length_c   1.000
_cell.angle_alpha   90.00
_cell.angle_beta   90.00
_cell.angle_gamma   90.00
#
_symmetry.space_group_name_H-M   'P 1'
#
loop_
_entity.id
_entity.type
_entity.pdbx_description
1 polymer ?
#
loop_
_entity_poly.entity_id
_entity_poly.type
_entity_poly.pdbx_seq_one_letter_code
_entity_poly.pdbx_strand_id
1 'polypeptide(L)' 'MTGNQDKVVGWMKGEPGAWGFLAGQAVYAVRTHVGRSLGDMERRLVWSRMWWWLEQVKARTNNPF' A
#
# COMPACT_ATOMS: atom_id res chain seq x y z
N MET A 1 -7.20 -14.89 4.99
CA MET A 1 -7.16 -13.56 4.30
C MET A 1 -6.71 -12.45 5.26
N THR A 2 -5.69 -12.68 6.09
CA THR A 2 -5.30 -11.79 7.22
C THR A 2 -4.02 -10.98 6.98
N GLY A 3 -3.18 -11.34 6.00
CA GLY A 3 -1.83 -10.76 5.87
C GLY A 3 -1.75 -9.28 5.52
N ASN A 4 -2.72 -8.72 4.80
CA ASN A 4 -2.66 -7.30 4.39
C ASN A 4 -3.00 -6.35 5.55
N GLN A 5 -3.93 -6.73 6.42
CA GLN A 5 -4.32 -5.90 7.58
C GLN A 5 -3.19 -5.81 8.60
N ASP A 6 -2.56 -6.93 8.91
CA ASP A 6 -1.40 -6.98 9.82
C ASP A 6 -0.25 -6.09 9.31
N LYS A 7 -0.04 -6.07 7.99
CA LYS A 7 0.98 -5.22 7.37
C LYS A 7 0.61 -3.74 7.35
N VAL A 8 -0.67 -3.37 7.28
CA VAL A 8 -1.12 -1.98 7.46
C VAL A 8 -0.87 -1.53 8.90
N VAL A 9 -1.18 -2.38 9.89
CA VAL A 9 -0.88 -2.09 11.30
C VAL A 9 0.63 -1.96 11.53
N GLY A 10 1.43 -2.88 10.99
CA GLY A 10 2.90 -2.80 11.06
C GLY A 10 3.45 -1.54 10.40
N TRP A 11 2.90 -1.14 9.25
CA TRP A 11 3.27 0.11 8.58
C TRP A 11 2.94 1.34 9.46
N MET A 12 1.76 1.38 10.08
CA MET A 12 1.39 2.48 10.99
C MET A 12 2.33 2.57 12.20
N LYS A 13 2.86 1.43 12.67
CA LYS A 13 3.86 1.33 13.74
C LYS A 13 5.30 1.61 13.30
N GLY A 14 5.54 1.82 11.99
CA GLY A 14 6.88 2.06 11.45
C GLY A 14 7.72 0.79 11.29
N GLU A 15 7.10 -0.40 11.20
CA GLU A 15 7.82 -1.65 11.02
C GLU A 15 8.58 -1.69 9.67
N PRO A 16 9.89 -1.98 9.68
CA PRO A 16 10.67 -2.15 8.46
C PRO A 16 10.06 -3.22 7.55
N GLY A 17 10.00 -2.93 6.24
CA GLY A 17 9.50 -3.86 5.23
C GLY A 17 7.97 -3.96 5.10
N ALA A 18 7.19 -3.40 6.04
CA ALA A 18 5.73 -3.36 5.94
C ALA A 18 5.28 -2.53 4.72
N TRP A 19 5.89 -1.36 4.51
CA TRP A 19 5.67 -0.55 3.32
C TRP A 19 6.02 -1.29 2.03
N GLY A 20 7.21 -1.91 1.97
CA GLY A 20 7.68 -2.61 0.78
C GLY A 20 6.75 -3.76 0.36
N PHE A 21 6.23 -4.50 1.34
CA PHE A 21 5.23 -5.54 1.09
C PHE A 21 3.94 -4.97 0.50
N LEU A 22 3.37 -3.92 1.12
CA LEU A 22 2.13 -3.28 0.67
C LEU A 22 2.27 -2.66 -0.74
N ALA A 23 3.39 -1.99 -1.00
CA ALA A 23 3.71 -1.43 -2.30
C ALA A 23 3.85 -2.53 -3.38
N GLY A 24 4.46 -3.66 -3.04
CA GLY A 24 4.55 -4.83 -3.93
C GLY A 24 3.18 -5.44 -4.22
N GLN A 25 2.32 -5.58 -3.22
CA GLN A 25 0.95 -6.06 -3.39
C GLN A 25 0.12 -5.12 -4.27
N ALA A 26 0.25 -3.80 -4.09
CA ALA A 26 -0.45 -2.82 -4.91
C ALA A 26 -0.03 -2.91 -6.39
N VAL A 27 1.27 -3.01 -6.67
CA VAL A 27 1.79 -3.21 -8.03
C VAL A 27 1.32 -4.53 -8.62
N TYR A 28 1.35 -5.61 -7.84
CA TYR A 28 0.85 -6.92 -8.26
C TYR A 28 -0.63 -6.87 -8.63
N ALA A 29 -1.47 -6.26 -7.79
CA ALA A 29 -2.90 -6.15 -8.03
C ALA A 29 -3.20 -5.37 -9.32
N VAL A 30 -2.53 -4.23 -9.54
CA VAL A 30 -2.72 -3.43 -10.75
C VAL A 30 -2.21 -4.19 -11.99
N ARG A 31 -1.04 -4.83 -11.90
CA ARG A 31 -0.50 -5.69 -12.98
C ARG A 31 -1.49 -6.79 -13.39
N THR A 32 -2.09 -7.46 -12.41
CA THR A 32 -3.09 -8.50 -12.66
C THR A 32 -4.36 -7.93 -13.28
N HIS A 33 -4.79 -6.75 -12.85
CA HIS A 33 -5.97 -6.09 -13.41
C HIS A 33 -5.77 -5.64 -14.86
N VAL A 34 -4.60 -5.06 -15.19
CA VAL A 34 -4.32 -4.58 -16.55
C VAL A 34 -3.83 -5.68 -17.51
N GLY A 35 -3.54 -6.88 -17.00
CA GLY A 35 -3.10 -8.02 -17.81
C GLY A 35 -1.72 -7.87 -18.46
N ARG A 36 -0.92 -6.88 -18.05
CA ARG A 36 0.43 -6.63 -18.56
C ARG A 36 1.37 -6.11 -17.48
N SER A 37 2.67 -6.18 -17.75
CA SER A 37 3.68 -5.53 -16.92
C SER A 37 3.47 -4.01 -16.86
N LEU A 38 3.67 -3.44 -15.68
CA LEU A 38 3.66 -1.99 -15.46
C LEU A 38 5.04 -1.41 -15.75
N GLY A 39 5.10 -0.28 -16.45
CA GLY A 39 6.33 0.52 -16.61
C GLY A 39 6.73 1.21 -15.31
N ASP A 40 7.94 1.78 -15.28
CA ASP A 40 8.46 2.46 -14.09
C ASP A 40 7.58 3.61 -13.60
N MET A 41 7.08 4.43 -14.53
CA MET A 41 6.20 5.54 -14.18
C MET A 41 4.88 5.04 -13.58
N GLU A 42 4.31 3.97 -14.13
CA GLU A 42 3.07 3.36 -13.63
C GLU A 42 3.27 2.78 -12.22
N ARG A 43 4.39 2.10 -11.98
CA ARG A 43 4.76 1.61 -10.65
C ARG A 43 4.87 2.75 -9.64
N ARG A 44 5.50 3.86 -10.01
CA ARG A 44 5.61 5.05 -9.15
C ARG A 44 4.23 5.67 -8.85
N LEU A 45 3.34 5.74 -9.83
CA LEU A 45 1.97 6.22 -9.62
C LEU A 45 1.20 5.33 -8.63
N VAL A 46 1.31 4.01 -8.78
CA VAL A 46 0.70 3.05 -7.85
C VAL A 46 1.24 3.23 -6.44
N TRP A 47 2.56 3.40 -6.28
CA TRP A 47 3.18 3.66 -4.98
C TRP A 47 2.67 4.96 -4.36
N SER A 48 2.72 6.08 -5.08
CA SER A 48 2.24 7.37 -4.58
C SER A 48 0.77 7.30 -4.17
N ARG A 49 -0.06 6.61 -4.96
CA ARG A 49 -1.49 6.45 -4.67
C ARG A 49 -1.74 5.57 -3.45
N MET A 50 -0.96 4.51 -3.28
CA MET A 50 -1.04 3.61 -2.13
C MET A 50 -0.59 4.32 -0.85
N TRP A 51 0.51 5.06 -0.91
CA TRP A 51 1.01 5.86 0.21
C TRP A 51 -0.04 6.86 0.70
N TRP A 52 -0.60 7.65 -0.22
CA TRP A 52 -1.65 8.62 0.11
C TRP A 52 -2.89 7.98 0.74
N TRP A 53 -3.25 6.76 0.31
CA TRP A 53 -4.38 6.04 0.92
C TRP A 53 -4.05 5.57 2.34
N LEU A 54 -2.86 5.02 2.57
CA LEU A 54 -2.42 4.61 3.89
C LEU A 54 -2.33 5.79 4.88
N GLU A 55 -1.84 6.94 4.44
CA GLU A 55 -1.83 8.17 5.24
C GLU A 55 -3.24 8.59 5.67
N GLN A 56 -4.23 8.48 4.78
CA GLN A 56 -5.62 8.74 5.16
C GLN A 56 -6.18 7.71 6.14
N VAL A 57 -5.86 6.43 5.96
CA VAL A 57 -6.28 5.38 6.91
C VAL A 57 -5.69 5.66 8.29
N LYS A 58 -4.40 6.01 8.35
CA LYS A 58 -3.72 6.42 9.58
C LYS A 58 -4.38 7.65 10.20
N ALA A 59 -4.65 8.69 9.42
CA ALA A 59 -5.32 9.90 9.89
C ALA A 59 -6.72 9.61 10.48
N ARG A 60 -7.51 8.74 9.83
CA ARG A 60 -8.82 8.31 10.33
C ARG A 60 -8.73 7.44 11.59
N THR A 61 -7.67 6.65 11.72
CA THR A 61 -7.47 5.79 12.90
C THR A 61 -6.95 6.59 14.09
N ASN A 62 -6.14 7.61 13.84
CA ASN A 62 -5.58 8.49 14.86
C ASN A 62 -6.51 9.63 15.28
N ASN A 63 -7.61 9.87 14.55
CA ASN A 63 -8.63 10.85 14.93
C ASN A 63 -9.92 10.14 15.32
N PRO A 64 -10.10 9.76 16.60
CA PRO A 64 -11.30 9.07 17.06
C PRO A 64 -12.43 10.07 17.33
N PHE A 65 -12.81 10.89 16.33
CA PHE A 65 -13.59 12.15 16.43
C PHE A 65 -12.72 13.38 16.69
#